data_AF-A0A964D4B2-F1
#
_entry.id   AF-A0A964D4B2-F1
#
_cell.length_a   1.000
_cell.length_b   1.000
_cell.length_c   1.000
_cell.angle_alpha   90.00
_cell.angle_beta   90.00
_cell.angle_gamma   90.00
#
_symmetry.space_group_name_H-M   'P 1'
#
loop_
_entity.id
_entity.type
_entity.pdbx_description
1 polymer ?
#
loop_
_entity_poly.entity_id
_entity_poly.type
_entity_poly.pdbx_seq_one_letter_code
_entity_poly.pdbx_strand_id
1 'polypeptide(L)' 'MTAEGNVADTGIVEQAKQLIAEKRASDMPEALEILKQQAKRDKDKEKMEKIKSTQKFFGDRHSRSSGKKKKTKR' A
#
# COMPACT_ATOMS: atom_id res chain seq x y z
N MET A 1 2.77 21.34 -20.82
CA MET A 1 3.26 20.73 -19.57
C MET A 1 2.08 20.03 -18.93
N THR A 2 2.04 18.70 -19.03
CA THR A 2 0.88 17.85 -18.72
C THR A 2 0.71 17.64 -17.21
N ALA A 3 -0.44 18.12 -16.72
CA ALA A 3 -1.15 17.75 -15.49
C ALA A 3 -0.35 17.12 -14.35
N GLU A 4 -0.01 18.01 -13.42
CA GLU A 4 0.06 17.76 -11.98
C GLU A 4 -1.19 17.02 -11.46
N GLY A 5 -1.00 16.05 -10.57
CA GLY A 5 -2.08 15.58 -9.68
C GLY A 5 -2.15 14.07 -9.49
N ASN A 6 -1.49 13.57 -8.44
CA ASN A 6 -1.83 12.33 -7.73
C ASN A 6 -2.19 11.11 -8.59
N VAL A 7 -1.38 10.78 -9.59
CA VAL A 7 -1.43 9.42 -10.15
C VAL A 7 -0.82 8.52 -9.09
N ALA A 8 -1.65 7.88 -8.27
CA ALA A 8 -1.24 6.67 -7.57
C ALA A 8 -0.64 5.78 -8.67
N ASP A 9 0.69 5.60 -8.65
CA ASP A 9 1.50 5.08 -9.75
C ASP A 9 0.76 3.88 -10.36
N THR A 10 0.07 4.09 -11.49
CA THR A 10 -0.96 3.16 -11.97
C THR A 10 -0.36 1.79 -12.24
N GLY A 11 0.93 1.77 -12.59
CA GLY A 11 1.73 0.56 -12.70
C GLY A 11 1.85 -0.24 -11.40
N ILE A 12 2.11 0.40 -10.25
CA ILE A 12 2.20 -0.30 -8.95
C ILE A 12 0.84 -0.87 -8.53
N VAL A 13 -0.25 -0.13 -8.79
CA VAL A 13 -1.61 -0.58 -8.49
C VAL A 13 -2.02 -1.76 -9.38
N GLU A 14 -1.72 -1.70 -10.69
CA GLU A 14 -1.94 -2.83 -11.60
C GLU A 14 -1.13 -4.07 -11.20
N GLN A 15 0.15 -3.91 -10.87
CA GLN A 15 0.98 -5.03 -10.40
C GLN A 15 0.43 -5.64 -9.11
N ALA A 16 -0.03 -4.81 -8.16
CA ALA A 16 -0.65 -5.30 -6.94
C ALA A 16 -1.96 -6.05 -7.21
N LYS A 17 -2.79 -5.56 -8.14
CA LYS A 17 -4.02 -6.25 -8.58
C LYS A 17 -3.71 -7.58 -9.27
N GLN A 18 -2.65 -7.65 -10.08
CA GLN A 18 -2.19 -8.90 -10.69
C GLN A 18 -1.79 -9.92 -9.62
N LEU A 19 -1.05 -9.52 -8.58
CA LEU A 19 -0.70 -10.42 -7.48
C LEU A 19 -1.94 -10.97 -6.74
N ILE A 20 -2.99 -10.17 -6.60
CA ILE A 20 -4.25 -10.64 -6.02
C ILE A 20 -4.96 -11.61 -6.98
N ALA A 21 -5.00 -11.29 -8.26
CA ALA A 21 -5.60 -12.16 -9.29
C ALA A 21 -4.87 -13.52 -9.38
N GLU A 22 -3.54 -13.52 -9.21
CA GLU A 22 -2.70 -14.72 -9.13
C GLU A 22 -2.80 -15.45 -7.78
N LYS A 23 -3.64 -14.97 -6.85
CA LYS A 23 -3.79 -15.50 -5.48
C LYS A 23 -2.46 -15.53 -4.70
N ARG A 24 -1.52 -14.65 -5.05
CA ARG A 24 -0.25 -14.46 -4.32
C ARG A 24 -0.41 -13.52 -3.13
N ALA A 25 -1.44 -12.69 -3.13
CA ALA A 25 -1.83 -11.81 -2.04
C ALA A 25 -3.34 -11.87 -1.81
N SER A 26 -3.74 -11.73 -0.55
CA SER A 26 -5.14 -11.72 -0.13
C SER A 26 -5.79 -10.36 -0.34
N ASP A 27 -5.02 -9.28 -0.11
CA ASP A 27 -5.50 -7.90 -0.13
C ASP A 27 -4.46 -6.94 -0.72
N MET A 28 -4.91 -5.75 -1.11
CA MET A 28 -4.08 -4.69 -1.69
C MET A 28 -2.83 -4.32 -0.85
N PRO A 29 -2.91 -4.09 0.49
CA PRO A 29 -1.73 -3.82 1.30
C PRO A 29 -0.72 -4.99 1.33
N GLU A 30 -1.20 -6.23 1.33
CA GLU A 30 -0.37 -7.43 1.28
C GLU A 30 0.34 -7.55 -0.07
N ALA A 31 -0.38 -7.32 -1.17
CA ALA A 31 0.19 -7.27 -2.52
C ALA A 31 1.29 -6.20 -2.65
N LEU A 32 1.06 -5.02 -2.08
CA LEU A 32 2.06 -3.94 -2.07
C LEU A 32 3.29 -4.27 -1.20
N GLU A 33 3.13 -5.03 -0.10
CA GLU A 33 4.28 -5.53 0.67
C GLU A 33 5.13 -6.51 -0.12
N ILE A 34 4.52 -7.40 -0.89
CA ILE A 34 5.24 -8.34 -1.77
C ILE A 34 6.05 -7.57 -2.82
N LEU A 35 5.45 -6.58 -3.47
CA LEU A 35 6.15 -5.71 -4.43
C LEU A 35 7.30 -4.95 -3.77
N LYS A 36 7.12 -4.48 -2.54
CA LYS A 36 8.17 -3.80 -1.77
C LYS A 36 9.35 -4.73 -1.47
N GLN A 37 9.08 -5.99 -1.14
CA GLN A 37 10.14 -6.97 -0.90
C GLN A 37 10.90 -7.30 -2.18
N GLN A 38 10.22 -7.39 -3.33
CA GLN A 38 10.88 -7.54 -4.63
C GLN A 38 11.76 -6.34 -4.94
N ALA A 39 11.21 -5.12 -4.91
CA ALA A 39 11.98 -3.90 -5.13
C ALA A 39 13.19 -3.74 -4.19
N LYS A 40 13.10 -4.24 -2.95
CA LYS A 40 14.22 -4.29 -2.00
C LYS A 40 15.32 -5.25 -2.45
N ARG A 41 14.98 -6.40 -3.04
CA ARG A 41 15.95 -7.35 -3.60
C ARG A 41 16.66 -6.76 -4.81
N ASP A 42 15.92 -6.08 -5.67
CA ASP A 42 16.46 -5.37 -6.85
C ASP A 42 17.18 -4.06 -6.52
N LYS A 43 17.16 -3.62 -5.24
CA LYS A 43 17.70 -2.33 -4.77
C LYS A 43 17.13 -1.10 -5.50
N ASP A 44 15.94 -1.25 -6.09
CA ASP A 44 15.22 -0.19 -6.79
C ASP A 44 14.60 0.81 -5.80
N LYS A 45 15.35 1.86 -5.47
CA LYS A 45 14.91 2.89 -4.51
C LYS A 45 13.66 3.63 -4.99
N GLU A 46 13.60 4.00 -6.26
CA GLU A 46 12.45 4.72 -6.84
C GLU A 46 11.16 3.89 -6.77
N LYS A 47 11.22 2.61 -7.13
CA LYS A 47 10.05 1.71 -7.00
C LYS A 47 9.65 1.55 -5.55
N MET A 48 10.59 1.42 -4.61
CA MET A 48 10.28 1.36 -3.18
C MET A 48 9.54 2.61 -2.68
N GLU A 49 9.92 3.81 -3.13
CA GLU A 49 9.26 5.06 -2.73
C GLU A 49 7.86 5.21 -3.33
N LYS A 50 7.69 4.79 -4.59
CA LYS A 50 6.38 4.70 -5.23
C LYS A 50 5.47 3.71 -4.51
N ILE A 51 5.96 2.51 -4.21
CA ILE A 51 5.20 1.49 -3.46
C ILE A 51 4.82 2.00 -2.07
N LYS A 52 5.72 2.67 -1.35
CA LYS A 52 5.39 3.29 -0.05
C LYS A 52 4.32 4.36 -0.18
N SER A 53 4.37 5.18 -1.22
CA SER A 53 3.35 6.22 -1.47
C SER A 53 1.99 5.60 -1.77
N THR A 54 1.96 4.55 -2.59
CA THR A 54 0.76 3.75 -2.87
C THR A 54 0.27 3.03 -1.60
N GLN A 55 1.16 2.46 -0.78
CA GLN A 55 0.82 1.90 0.52
C GLN A 55 0.24 2.95 1.47
N LYS A 56 0.67 4.20 1.42
CA LYS A 56 0.08 5.28 2.24
C LYS A 56 -1.32 5.69 1.74
N PHE A 57 -1.61 5.48 0.46
CA PHE A 57 -2.91 5.75 -0.13
C PHE A 57 -3.93 4.64 0.16
N PHE A 58 -3.53 3.37 -0.04
CA PHE A 58 -4.40 2.19 0.16
C PHE A 58 -4.33 1.62 1.57
N GLY A 59 -3.15 1.66 2.18
CA GLY A 59 -2.92 1.27 3.56
C GLY A 59 -3.38 2.39 4.46
N ASP A 60 -4.59 2.18 4.96
CA ASP A 60 -5.13 2.66 6.22
C ASP A 60 -4.04 3.24 7.13
N ARG A 61 -4.27 4.47 7.61
CA ARG A 61 -3.45 5.08 8.66
C ARG A 61 -3.40 4.08 9.81
N HIS A 62 -2.38 3.23 9.87
CA HIS A 62 -2.13 2.35 11.00
C HIS A 62 -2.13 3.23 12.24
N SER A 63 -3.25 3.20 12.97
CA SER A 63 -3.50 3.87 14.23
C SER A 63 -3.33 5.39 14.25
N ARG A 64 -4.35 6.14 13.82
CA ARG A 64 -4.72 7.37 14.53
C ARG A 64 -6.15 7.25 15.03
N SER A 65 -6.28 6.77 16.27
CA SER A 65 -7.48 6.82 17.11
C SER A 65 -8.66 5.93 16.70
N SER A 66 -8.67 4.70 17.21
CA SER A 66 -9.92 4.16 17.79
C SER A 66 -9.84 4.26 19.31
N GLY A 67 -9.90 5.49 19.82
CA GLY A 67 -10.54 5.73 21.10
C GLY A 67 -12.00 5.30 21.01
N LYS A 68 -12.30 4.02 21.26
CA LYS A 68 -13.63 3.60 21.71
C LYS A 68 -13.53 3.26 23.19
N LYS A 69 -13.88 4.26 23.99
CA LYS A 69 -14.22 4.16 25.41
C LYS A 69 -15.03 2.88 25.67
N LYS A 70 -14.54 1.98 26.51
CA LYS A 70 -15.41 1.13 27.35
C LYS A 70 -15.18 1.53 28.79
N LYS A 71 -15.95 2.53 29.25
CA LYS A 71 -16.26 2.68 30.68
C LYS A 71 -17.15 1.48 31.05
N THR A 72 -16.58 0.44 31.65
CA THR A 72 -17.36 -0.53 32.42
C THR A 72 -17.60 0.07 33.79
N LYS A 73 -18.80 0.62 33.98
CA LYS A 73 -19.38 0.96 35.27
C LYS A 73 -19.79 -0.35 35.96
N ARG A 74 -19.20 -0.64 37.11
CA ARG A 74 -19.76 -1.51 38.14
C ARG A 74 -19.59 -0.79 39.47
#